data_AF-A0A0E0UZS8-F1
#
_entry.id   AF-A0A0E0UZS8-F1
#
_cell.length_a   1.000
_cell.length_b   1.000
_cell.length_c   1.000
_cell.angle_alpha   90.00
_cell.angle_beta   90.00
_cell.angle_gamma   90.00
#
_symmetry.space_group_name_H-M   'P 1'
#
loop_
_entity.id
_entity.type
_entity.pdbx_description
1 polymer ?
#
loop_
_entity_poly.entity_id
_entity_poly.type
_entity_poly.pdbx_seq_one_letter_code
_entity_poly.pdbx_strand_id
1 'polypeptide(L)'
;MTKNNSKKSAQAGNISSNKTTASNSSNLARIQKIVSAHGKLSLDDQITYMKHKGITFNYITEDAAKDYLSQNTYYYKVTAFRKNIAKVNGKYTSLDFGLLSDLATIDMYLRYALIKINLDIEHTLKALLVNVITKSNAEDGYTIVKEYDTYCKNKLLEEKPKFKEKNYIPVDKKIMSRNKEIDGYHYDLYTKRKNNPPIWVLIELMSFGELIRFVEFYYDSNKYNKKLFTPAFILLKYTKNLRDSAAHSRPLLLDVVLPKQITPTQNATQYAEKAGVEKLERRNLVSNKKIHDFICMLILHDEYIKSDAMKYDRKIELANIIERCTKRSHYYKDQADLIRVYRVLSKILANYHQKC
;
A
#
# COMPACT_ATOMS: atom_id res chain seq x y z
N MET A 1 37.94 -82.90 8.66
CA MET A 1 36.55 -83.01 8.17
C MET A 1 35.81 -81.71 8.42
N THR A 2 35.68 -80.93 7.34
CA THR A 2 34.58 -80.02 6.97
C THR A 2 33.44 -79.78 7.97
N LYS A 3 33.16 -78.51 8.31
CA LYS A 3 32.06 -77.72 7.71
C LYS A 3 31.99 -76.26 8.22
N ASN A 4 31.78 -75.37 7.26
CA ASN A 4 31.34 -73.98 7.37
C ASN A 4 30.14 -73.79 8.29
N ASN A 5 30.06 -72.63 8.95
CA ASN A 5 28.82 -71.85 8.89
C ASN A 5 29.05 -70.34 9.00
N SER A 6 28.25 -69.64 8.22
CA SER A 6 28.44 -68.32 7.66
C SER A 6 27.86 -67.19 8.52
N LYS A 7 28.44 -65.99 8.31
CA LYS A 7 28.01 -64.68 8.79
C LYS A 7 26.53 -64.41 8.48
N LYS A 8 25.75 -64.02 9.49
CA LYS A 8 24.52 -63.21 9.33
C LYS A 8 24.83 -61.78 9.77
N SER A 9 25.05 -60.88 8.80
CA SER A 9 25.01 -59.43 9.01
C SER A 9 23.56 -58.97 9.06
N ALA A 10 23.17 -58.32 10.17
CA ALA A 10 21.87 -57.71 10.34
C ALA A 10 21.71 -56.51 9.40
N GLN A 11 20.80 -56.64 8.44
CA GLN A 11 20.41 -55.59 7.50
C GLN A 11 19.03 -55.05 7.94
N ALA A 12 19.02 -54.28 9.03
CA ALA A 12 17.81 -53.63 9.56
C ALA A 12 18.07 -52.13 9.74
N GLY A 13 18.08 -51.39 8.64
CA GLY A 13 18.34 -49.94 8.66
C GLY A 13 17.90 -49.12 7.45
N ASN A 14 17.40 -49.72 6.36
CA ASN A 14 17.21 -49.02 5.08
C ASN A 14 15.79 -49.01 4.48
N ILE A 15 14.81 -49.66 5.11
CA ILE A 15 13.46 -49.80 4.52
C ILE A 15 12.51 -48.68 4.95
N SER A 16 12.69 -48.11 6.16
CA SER A 16 11.86 -47.01 6.68
C SER A 16 12.21 -45.65 6.04
N SER A 17 13.49 -45.40 5.79
CA SER A 17 13.97 -44.16 5.16
C SER A 17 13.53 -44.03 3.69
N ASN A 18 13.58 -45.12 2.91
CA ASN A 18 13.21 -45.13 1.49
C ASN A 18 11.71 -45.03 1.21
N LYS A 19 10.84 -45.56 2.09
CA LYS A 19 9.38 -45.39 1.95
C LYS A 19 8.94 -43.95 2.23
N THR A 20 9.58 -43.30 3.21
CA THR A 20 9.27 -41.92 3.62
C THR A 20 9.68 -40.91 2.54
N THR A 21 10.82 -41.12 1.88
CA THR A 21 11.29 -40.26 0.78
C THR A 21 10.46 -40.42 -0.50
N ALA A 22 10.05 -41.65 -0.85
CA ALA A 22 9.15 -41.90 -1.99
C ALA A 22 7.71 -41.38 -1.77
N SER A 23 7.20 -41.49 -0.54
CA SER A 23 5.91 -40.91 -0.16
C SER A 23 5.94 -39.37 -0.23
N ASN A 24 7.02 -38.74 0.25
CA ASN A 24 7.18 -37.29 0.18
C ASN A 24 7.35 -36.76 -1.26
N SER A 25 8.03 -37.49 -2.15
CA SER A 25 8.21 -37.09 -3.55
C SER A 25 6.91 -37.20 -4.35
N SER A 26 6.13 -38.27 -4.15
CA SER A 26 4.82 -38.44 -4.79
C SER A 26 3.78 -37.40 -4.31
N ASN A 27 3.78 -37.07 -3.01
CA ASN A 27 2.92 -36.02 -2.47
C ASN A 27 3.27 -34.64 -3.06
N LEU A 28 4.56 -34.31 -3.17
CA LEU A 28 4.98 -33.05 -3.78
C LEU A 28 4.61 -32.95 -5.27
N ALA A 29 4.73 -34.04 -6.03
CA ALA A 29 4.33 -34.06 -7.43
C ALA A 29 2.82 -33.80 -7.59
N ARG A 30 1.98 -34.40 -6.72
CA ARG A 30 0.54 -34.10 -6.64
C ARG A 30 0.28 -32.62 -6.39
N ILE A 31 0.96 -32.04 -5.40
CA ILE A 31 0.82 -30.62 -5.03
C ILE A 31 1.20 -29.70 -6.20
N GLN A 32 2.32 -29.96 -6.87
CA GLN A 32 2.75 -29.17 -8.03
C GLN A 32 1.74 -29.24 -9.18
N LYS A 33 1.13 -30.41 -9.43
CA LYS A 33 0.06 -30.57 -10.42
C LYS A 33 -1.17 -29.71 -10.06
N ILE A 34 -1.57 -29.68 -8.78
CA ILE A 34 -2.67 -28.82 -8.30
C ILE A 34 -2.35 -27.35 -8.54
N VAL A 35 -1.14 -26.91 -8.21
CA VAL A 35 -0.70 -25.51 -8.43
C VAL A 35 -0.84 -25.11 -9.90
N SER A 36 -0.43 -25.98 -10.82
CA SER A 36 -0.50 -25.70 -12.26
C SER A 36 -1.91 -25.79 -12.84
N ALA A 37 -2.79 -26.62 -12.28
CA ALA A 37 -4.14 -26.84 -12.80
C ALA A 37 -5.15 -25.80 -12.32
N HIS A 38 -5.29 -25.61 -11.00
CA HIS A 38 -6.33 -24.74 -10.43
C HIS A 38 -5.90 -23.98 -9.15
N GLY A 39 -4.70 -24.23 -8.61
CA GLY A 39 -4.09 -23.41 -7.55
C GLY A 39 -4.70 -23.51 -6.14
N LYS A 40 -5.79 -24.26 -5.96
CA LYS A 40 -6.48 -24.42 -4.66
C LYS A 40 -5.81 -25.50 -3.82
N LEU A 41 -4.91 -25.08 -2.92
CA LEU A 41 -4.20 -25.96 -1.97
C LEU A 41 -4.91 -26.00 -0.61
N SER A 42 -4.96 -27.18 0.02
CA SER A 42 -5.29 -27.30 1.45
C SER A 42 -4.22 -26.61 2.32
N LEU A 43 -4.49 -26.38 3.60
CA LEU A 43 -3.51 -25.78 4.50
C LEU A 43 -2.23 -26.63 4.60
N ASP A 44 -2.35 -27.96 4.72
CA ASP A 44 -1.19 -28.86 4.72
C ASP A 44 -0.41 -28.83 3.40
N ASP A 45 -1.11 -28.74 2.27
CA ASP A 45 -0.49 -28.61 0.95
C ASP A 45 0.23 -27.27 0.80
N GLN A 46 -0.31 -26.18 1.38
CA GLN A 46 0.34 -24.87 1.41
C GLN A 46 1.64 -24.92 2.22
N ILE A 47 1.64 -25.54 3.41
CA ILE A 47 2.84 -25.72 4.23
C ILE A 47 3.90 -26.54 3.47
N THR A 48 3.50 -27.68 2.91
CA THR A 48 4.38 -28.56 2.13
C THR A 48 4.96 -27.82 0.92
N TYR A 49 4.15 -27.03 0.21
CA TYR A 49 4.59 -26.26 -0.94
C TYR A 49 5.56 -25.13 -0.54
N MET A 50 5.34 -24.45 0.59
CA MET A 50 6.26 -23.44 1.11
C MET A 50 7.63 -24.04 1.46
N LYS A 51 7.66 -25.18 2.15
CA LYS A 51 8.89 -25.92 2.44
C LYS A 51 9.63 -26.31 1.16
N HIS A 52 8.91 -26.79 0.15
CA HIS A 52 9.50 -27.10 -1.16
C HIS A 52 10.15 -25.87 -1.83
N LYS A 53 9.57 -24.69 -1.65
CA LYS A 53 10.14 -23.41 -2.13
C LYS A 53 11.29 -22.88 -1.27
N GLY A 54 11.67 -23.57 -0.18
CA GLY A 54 12.75 -23.17 0.72
C GLY A 54 12.32 -22.21 1.82
N ILE A 55 11.04 -22.19 2.17
CA ILE A 55 10.53 -21.42 3.31
C ILE A 55 10.56 -22.30 4.56
N THR A 56 11.19 -21.81 5.63
CA THR A 56 11.31 -22.49 6.92
C THR A 56 10.20 -22.10 7.90
N PHE A 57 10.09 -22.84 9.01
CA PHE A 57 9.10 -22.65 10.07
C PHE A 57 9.79 -22.71 11.45
N ASN A 58 10.89 -21.96 11.58
CA ASN A 58 11.75 -21.95 12.76
C ASN A 58 11.25 -21.00 13.85
N TYR A 59 10.53 -19.93 13.46
CA TYR A 59 10.02 -18.93 14.40
C TYR A 59 8.53 -19.11 14.75
N ILE A 60 7.86 -20.07 14.11
CA ILE A 60 6.45 -20.38 14.29
C ILE A 60 6.22 -21.82 13.85
N THR A 61 5.44 -22.59 14.62
CA THR A 61 5.14 -23.98 14.29
C THR A 61 4.26 -24.08 13.04
N GLU A 62 4.26 -25.24 12.39
CA GLU A 62 3.42 -25.47 11.21
C GLU A 62 1.93 -25.35 11.54
N ASP A 63 1.49 -25.87 12.68
CA ASP A 63 0.08 -25.78 13.08
C ASP A 63 -0.33 -24.34 13.39
N ALA A 64 0.51 -23.57 14.10
CA ALA A 64 0.26 -22.14 14.29
C ALA A 64 0.27 -21.36 12.97
N ALA A 65 1.09 -21.77 11.99
CA ALA A 65 1.07 -21.20 10.66
C ALA A 65 -0.22 -21.54 9.88
N LYS A 66 -0.77 -22.75 10.04
CA LYS A 66 -2.08 -23.14 9.48
C LYS A 66 -3.21 -22.35 10.11
N ASP A 67 -3.19 -22.16 11.44
CA ASP A 67 -4.14 -21.32 12.16
C ASP A 67 -4.11 -19.89 11.63
N TYR A 68 -2.91 -19.32 11.48
CA TYR A 68 -2.72 -17.98 10.91
C TYR A 68 -3.26 -17.87 9.46
N LEU A 69 -3.01 -18.88 8.63
CA LEU A 69 -3.50 -18.96 7.23
C LEU A 69 -5.01 -19.20 7.11
N SER A 70 -5.68 -19.65 8.18
CA SER A 70 -7.12 -19.92 8.18
C SER A 70 -7.93 -18.79 8.81
N GLN A 71 -7.37 -18.09 9.80
CA GLN A 71 -8.07 -17.09 10.60
C GLN A 71 -7.65 -15.65 10.33
N ASN A 72 -6.36 -15.40 10.06
CA ASN A 72 -5.81 -14.04 10.00
C ASN A 72 -5.54 -13.55 8.58
N THR A 73 -5.24 -14.46 7.65
CA THR A 73 -4.87 -14.10 6.28
C THR A 73 -5.13 -15.26 5.32
N TYR A 74 -4.61 -15.18 4.09
CA TYR A 74 -4.62 -16.26 3.11
C TYR A 74 -3.29 -16.36 2.38
N TYR A 75 -3.03 -17.52 1.78
CA TYR A 75 -1.74 -17.91 1.19
C TYR A 75 -1.09 -16.82 0.32
N TYR A 76 -1.84 -16.26 -0.63
CA TYR A 76 -1.31 -15.25 -1.55
C TYR A 76 -0.83 -14.00 -0.80
N LYS A 77 -1.57 -13.54 0.21
CA LYS A 77 -1.29 -12.30 0.91
C LYS A 77 -0.03 -12.39 1.76
N VAL A 78 0.13 -13.46 2.55
CA VAL A 78 1.35 -13.65 3.36
C VAL A 78 2.56 -13.96 2.49
N THR A 79 2.39 -14.74 1.41
CA THR A 79 3.52 -15.06 0.53
C THR A 79 3.86 -13.95 -0.44
N ALA A 80 3.10 -12.85 -0.53
CA ALA A 80 3.45 -11.71 -1.38
C ALA A 80 4.83 -11.13 -0.99
N PHE A 81 5.13 -11.05 0.30
CA PHE A 81 6.36 -10.44 0.82
C PHE A 81 7.63 -11.23 0.52
N ARG A 82 7.52 -12.50 0.07
CA ARG A 82 8.67 -13.28 -0.42
C ARG A 82 9.39 -12.63 -1.60
N LYS A 83 8.71 -11.71 -2.30
CA LYS A 83 9.26 -10.96 -3.42
C LYS A 83 10.36 -9.98 -3.00
N ASN A 84 10.45 -9.65 -1.70
CA ASN A 84 11.56 -8.89 -1.16
C ASN A 84 12.81 -9.74 -0.88
N ILE A 85 12.74 -11.04 -1.12
CA ILE A 85 13.76 -12.01 -0.70
C ILE A 85 14.38 -12.65 -1.93
N ALA A 86 15.71 -12.65 -1.97
CA ALA A 86 16.47 -13.27 -3.05
C ALA A 86 16.28 -14.79 -3.07
N LYS A 87 16.52 -15.38 -4.25
CA LYS A 87 16.51 -16.82 -4.46
C LYS A 87 17.88 -17.29 -4.93
N VAL A 88 18.26 -18.48 -4.49
CA VAL A 88 19.40 -19.22 -5.04
C VAL A 88 18.85 -20.50 -5.65
N ASN A 89 19.15 -20.77 -6.92
CA ASN A 89 18.68 -21.95 -7.66
C ASN A 89 17.14 -22.14 -7.58
N GLY A 90 16.39 -21.04 -7.65
CA GLY A 90 14.92 -21.05 -7.64
C GLY A 90 14.25 -21.25 -6.28
N LYS A 91 15.01 -21.44 -5.20
CA LYS A 91 14.53 -21.57 -3.82
C LYS A 91 14.95 -20.39 -2.94
N TYR A 92 14.19 -20.14 -1.89
CA TYR A 92 14.61 -19.20 -0.83
C TYR A 92 15.60 -19.92 0.09
N THR A 93 16.65 -19.22 0.52
CA THR A 93 17.70 -19.79 1.40
C THR A 93 17.64 -19.25 2.83
N SER A 94 17.02 -18.09 3.03
CA SER A 94 16.96 -17.41 4.35
C SER A 94 15.56 -16.87 4.66
N LEU A 95 14.51 -17.53 4.16
CA LEU A 95 13.13 -17.09 4.35
C LEU A 95 12.38 -17.98 5.32
N ASP A 96 11.92 -17.40 6.43
CA ASP A 96 11.06 -18.08 7.40
C ASP A 96 9.61 -17.59 7.28
N PHE A 97 8.64 -18.46 7.56
CA PHE A 97 7.23 -18.07 7.62
C PHE A 97 6.97 -17.02 8.71
N GLY A 98 7.70 -17.05 9.83
CA GLY A 98 7.61 -16.04 10.89
C GLY A 98 7.97 -14.63 10.42
N LEU A 99 8.93 -14.50 9.49
CA LEU A 99 9.24 -13.22 8.85
C LEU A 99 8.08 -12.76 7.94
N LEU A 100 7.52 -13.68 7.15
CA LEU A 100 6.40 -13.35 6.25
C LEU A 100 5.15 -12.93 7.02
N SER A 101 4.82 -13.61 8.12
CA SER A 101 3.68 -13.27 8.97
C SER A 101 3.89 -11.94 9.70
N ASP A 102 5.12 -11.65 10.14
CA ASP A 102 5.44 -10.36 10.74
C ASP A 102 5.36 -9.20 9.73
N LEU A 103 5.92 -9.36 8.52
CA LEU A 103 5.77 -8.40 7.44
C LEU A 103 4.30 -8.17 7.08
N ALA A 104 3.47 -9.21 7.06
CA ALA A 104 2.04 -9.07 6.84
C ALA A 104 1.33 -8.25 7.94
N THR A 105 1.79 -8.40 9.19
CA THR A 105 1.27 -7.64 10.33
C THR A 105 1.68 -6.17 10.24
N ILE A 106 2.96 -5.90 9.93
CA ILE A 106 3.48 -4.54 9.71
C ILE A 106 2.75 -3.87 8.55
N ASP A 107 2.56 -4.57 7.43
CA ASP A 107 1.81 -4.08 6.28
C ASP A 107 0.39 -3.66 6.66
N MET A 108 -0.29 -4.45 7.49
CA MET A 108 -1.62 -4.12 7.99
C MET A 108 -1.62 -2.84 8.83
N TYR A 109 -0.73 -2.73 9.82
CA TYR A 109 -0.64 -1.51 10.64
C TYR A 109 -0.28 -0.29 9.80
N LEU A 110 0.62 -0.44 8.83
CA LEU A 110 0.97 0.62 7.89
C LEU A 110 -0.26 1.07 7.11
N ARG A 111 -1.06 0.14 6.55
CA ARG A 111 -2.29 0.49 5.83
C ARG A 111 -3.25 1.29 6.72
N TYR A 112 -3.41 0.91 7.98
CA TYR A 112 -4.29 1.65 8.91
C TYR A 112 -3.78 3.06 9.21
N ALA A 113 -2.48 3.22 9.48
CA ALA A 113 -1.87 4.54 9.70
C ALA A 113 -2.01 5.43 8.45
N LEU A 114 -1.73 4.90 7.26
CA LEU A 114 -1.83 5.66 6.01
C LEU A 114 -3.26 6.07 5.66
N ILE A 115 -4.26 5.26 5.99
CA ILE A 115 -5.67 5.66 5.82
C ILE A 115 -6.00 6.86 6.70
N LYS A 116 -5.59 6.85 7.98
CA LYS A 116 -5.83 7.98 8.88
C LYS A 116 -5.14 9.26 8.40
N ILE A 117 -3.87 9.17 8.00
CA ILE A 117 -3.12 10.30 7.43
C ILE A 117 -3.84 10.86 6.19
N ASN A 118 -4.35 9.98 5.32
CA ASN A 118 -5.09 10.42 4.14
C ASN A 118 -6.43 11.09 4.50
N LEU A 119 -7.14 10.60 5.51
CA LEU A 119 -8.38 11.23 5.98
C LEU A 119 -8.10 12.65 6.51
N ASP A 120 -7.00 12.84 7.25
CA ASP A 120 -6.57 14.16 7.74
C ASP A 120 -6.32 15.12 6.56
N ILE A 121 -5.57 14.67 5.54
CA ILE A 121 -5.25 15.44 4.33
C ILE A 121 -6.52 15.78 3.55
N GLU A 122 -7.38 14.79 3.30
CA GLU A 122 -8.61 14.94 2.53
C GLU A 122 -9.55 15.96 3.20
N HIS A 123 -9.81 15.80 4.49
CA HIS A 123 -10.66 16.73 5.24
C HIS A 123 -10.11 18.15 5.22
N THR A 124 -8.81 18.31 5.47
CA THR A 124 -8.16 19.63 5.52
C THR A 124 -8.20 20.32 4.17
N LEU A 125 -7.96 19.60 3.08
CA LEU A 125 -8.03 20.17 1.74
C LEU A 125 -9.45 20.57 1.35
N LYS A 126 -10.46 19.76 1.68
CA LYS A 126 -11.88 20.12 1.46
C LYS A 126 -12.22 21.42 2.20
N ALA A 127 -11.88 21.50 3.49
CA ALA A 127 -12.10 22.69 4.30
C ALA A 127 -11.36 23.92 3.76
N LEU A 128 -10.09 23.75 3.35
CA LEU A 128 -9.30 24.84 2.78
C LEU A 128 -9.88 25.35 1.45
N LEU A 129 -10.28 24.45 0.55
CA LEU A 129 -10.91 24.81 -0.72
C LEU A 129 -12.20 25.61 -0.49
N VAL A 130 -13.10 25.11 0.34
CA VAL A 130 -14.36 25.82 0.66
C VAL A 130 -14.06 27.19 1.23
N ASN A 131 -13.16 27.30 2.22
CA ASN A 131 -12.81 28.58 2.84
C ASN A 131 -12.19 29.58 1.85
N VAL A 132 -11.30 29.12 0.96
CA VAL A 132 -10.66 30.02 -0.03
C VAL A 132 -11.67 30.49 -1.07
N ILE A 133 -12.57 29.60 -1.53
CA ILE A 133 -13.65 29.96 -2.45
C ILE A 133 -14.60 30.98 -1.79
N THR A 134 -15.03 30.75 -0.55
CA THR A 134 -15.91 31.66 0.20
C THR A 134 -15.29 33.05 0.39
N LYS A 135 -13.97 33.16 0.51
CA LYS A 135 -13.27 34.45 0.64
C LYS A 135 -13.14 35.22 -0.68
N SER A 136 -13.43 34.58 -1.83
CA SER A 136 -13.36 35.24 -3.13
C SER A 136 -14.66 35.96 -3.42
N ASN A 137 -14.63 37.30 -3.46
CA ASN A 137 -15.80 38.12 -3.82
C ASN A 137 -16.32 37.88 -5.24
N ALA A 138 -15.51 37.25 -6.10
CA ALA A 138 -15.88 36.94 -7.48
C ALA A 138 -16.58 35.58 -7.63
N GLU A 139 -16.61 34.74 -6.58
CA GLU A 139 -17.17 33.40 -6.65
C GLU A 139 -18.57 33.36 -6.01
N ASP A 140 -19.56 32.89 -6.77
CA ASP A 140 -20.95 32.70 -6.32
C ASP A 140 -21.22 31.27 -5.81
N GLY A 141 -20.24 30.38 -5.92
CA GLY A 141 -20.33 28.96 -5.56
C GLY A 141 -21.01 28.06 -6.62
N TYR A 142 -21.52 28.62 -7.72
CA TYR A 142 -22.19 27.88 -8.81
C TYR A 142 -21.45 27.98 -10.14
N THR A 143 -20.89 29.14 -10.46
CA THR A 143 -20.12 29.39 -11.68
C THR A 143 -18.88 28.49 -11.73
N ILE A 144 -18.17 28.34 -10.61
CA ILE A 144 -17.02 27.42 -10.50
C ILE A 144 -17.38 25.95 -10.79
N VAL A 145 -18.62 25.53 -10.54
CA VAL A 145 -19.08 24.17 -10.88
C VAL A 145 -19.16 23.99 -12.39
N LYS A 146 -19.67 24.98 -13.12
CA LYS A 146 -19.77 24.95 -14.59
C LYS A 146 -18.39 24.99 -15.26
N GLU A 147 -17.48 25.79 -14.71
CA GLU A 147 -16.11 25.84 -15.17
C GLU A 147 -15.37 24.53 -14.90
N TYR A 148 -15.56 23.93 -13.72
CA TYR A 148 -14.99 22.62 -13.39
C TYR A 148 -15.53 21.52 -14.31
N ASP A 149 -16.83 21.55 -14.63
CA ASP A 149 -17.43 20.63 -15.59
C ASP A 149 -16.79 20.76 -16.98
N THR A 150 -16.63 22.00 -17.45
CA THR A 150 -16.01 22.30 -18.73
C THR A 150 -14.55 21.83 -18.76
N TYR A 151 -13.79 22.09 -17.70
CA TYR A 151 -12.42 21.58 -17.56
C TYR A 151 -12.36 20.05 -17.64
N CYS A 152 -13.23 19.36 -16.88
CA CYS A 152 -13.28 17.89 -16.89
C CYS A 152 -13.64 17.32 -18.25
N LYS A 153 -14.60 17.93 -18.94
CA LYS A 153 -15.03 17.57 -20.29
C LYS A 153 -13.89 17.72 -21.29
N ASN A 154 -13.23 18.88 -21.31
CA ASN A 154 -12.13 19.15 -22.24
C ASN A 154 -10.96 18.17 -22.01
N LYS A 155 -10.55 17.99 -20.75
CA LYS A 155 -9.49 17.04 -20.40
C LYS A 155 -9.83 15.61 -20.81
N LEU A 156 -11.09 15.19 -20.69
CA LEU A 156 -11.54 13.86 -21.15
C LEU A 156 -11.43 13.71 -22.67
N LEU A 157 -11.83 14.74 -23.43
CA LEU A 157 -11.78 14.73 -24.90
C LEU A 157 -10.33 14.73 -25.40
N GLU A 158 -9.43 15.46 -24.73
CA GLU A 158 -7.99 15.44 -25.00
C GLU A 158 -7.36 14.06 -24.71
N GLU A 159 -7.64 13.48 -23.53
CA GLU A 159 -7.13 12.17 -23.13
C GLU A 159 -7.71 11.03 -23.98
N LYS A 160 -8.93 11.21 -24.51
CA LYS A 160 -9.67 10.20 -25.29
C LYS A 160 -10.32 10.82 -26.53
N PRO A 161 -9.57 11.04 -27.62
CA PRO A 161 -10.09 11.71 -28.83
C PRO A 161 -11.27 10.98 -29.51
N LYS A 162 -11.44 9.68 -29.26
CA LYS A 162 -12.56 8.88 -29.78
C LYS A 162 -13.82 8.93 -28.89
N PHE A 163 -13.77 9.62 -27.74
CA PHE A 163 -14.91 9.73 -26.85
C PHE A 163 -15.99 10.60 -27.49
N LYS A 164 -17.23 10.09 -27.55
CA LYS A 164 -18.36 10.84 -28.09
C LYS A 164 -18.86 11.81 -27.02
N GLU A 165 -18.78 13.11 -27.30
CA GLU A 165 -19.16 14.18 -26.37
C GLU A 165 -20.55 14.00 -25.74
N LYS A 166 -21.53 13.50 -26.52
CA LYS A 166 -22.88 13.19 -26.04
C LYS A 166 -22.95 12.16 -24.89
N ASN A 167 -21.90 11.35 -24.71
CA ASN A 167 -21.80 10.39 -23.62
C ASN A 167 -21.20 11.00 -22.34
N TYR A 168 -20.78 12.28 -22.39
CA TYR A 168 -20.27 12.98 -21.23
C TYR A 168 -21.38 13.14 -20.19
N ILE A 169 -21.06 12.79 -18.94
CA ILE A 169 -21.95 12.99 -17.80
C ILE A 169 -21.41 14.18 -17.02
N PRO A 170 -22.19 15.26 -16.87
CA PRO A 170 -21.80 16.41 -16.07
C PRO A 170 -21.34 16.04 -14.66
N VAL A 171 -20.34 16.76 -14.15
CA VAL A 171 -19.69 16.46 -12.86
C VAL A 171 -20.67 16.48 -11.70
N ASP A 172 -21.59 17.44 -11.68
CA ASP A 172 -22.63 17.56 -10.66
C ASP A 172 -23.58 16.35 -10.69
N LYS A 173 -24.08 15.97 -11.87
CA LYS A 173 -24.94 14.80 -12.06
C LYS A 173 -24.22 13.51 -11.63
N LYS A 174 -22.95 13.36 -12.03
CA LYS A 174 -22.13 12.20 -11.69
C LYS A 174 -21.92 12.09 -10.18
N ILE A 175 -21.56 13.19 -9.51
CA ILE A 175 -21.30 13.19 -8.07
C ILE A 175 -22.59 12.98 -7.28
N MET A 176 -23.65 13.71 -7.62
CA MET A 176 -24.93 13.66 -6.90
C MET A 176 -25.65 12.32 -7.05
N SER A 177 -25.65 11.72 -8.26
CA SER A 177 -26.41 10.48 -8.53
C SER A 177 -26.01 9.27 -7.69
N ARG A 178 -24.79 9.26 -7.12
CA ARG A 178 -24.32 8.20 -6.21
C ARG A 178 -24.98 8.26 -4.83
N ASN A 179 -25.68 9.34 -4.52
CA ASN A 179 -26.27 9.61 -3.20
C ASN A 179 -27.82 9.61 -3.24
N LYS A 180 -28.41 9.05 -4.31
CA LYS A 180 -29.86 9.07 -4.55
C LYS A 180 -30.64 8.00 -3.78
N GLU A 181 -29.95 6.99 -3.25
CA GLU A 181 -30.58 5.86 -2.56
C GLU A 181 -31.16 6.32 -1.22
N ILE A 182 -32.41 5.95 -0.93
CA ILE A 182 -33.17 6.43 0.23
C ILE A 182 -32.49 6.10 1.56
N ASP A 183 -31.86 4.93 1.64
CA ASP A 183 -31.14 4.46 2.82
C ASP A 183 -29.65 4.91 2.83
N GLY A 184 -29.27 5.81 1.91
CA GLY A 184 -27.90 6.30 1.79
C GLY A 184 -27.55 7.38 2.83
N TYR A 185 -26.31 7.35 3.34
CA TYR A 185 -25.80 8.31 4.33
C TYR A 185 -25.95 9.79 3.96
N HIS A 186 -26.04 10.10 2.66
CA HIS A 186 -26.20 11.48 2.16
C HIS A 186 -27.55 11.74 1.47
N TYR A 187 -28.56 10.89 1.70
CA TYR A 187 -29.85 11.04 1.03
C TYR A 187 -30.53 12.38 1.33
N ASP A 188 -30.47 12.86 2.58
CA ASP A 188 -31.02 14.17 2.97
C ASP A 188 -30.32 15.32 2.22
N LEU A 189 -28.98 15.29 2.14
CA LEU A 189 -28.21 16.29 1.39
C LEU A 189 -28.56 16.24 -0.10
N TYR A 190 -28.67 15.04 -0.67
CA TYR A 190 -29.05 14.84 -2.06
C TYR A 190 -30.44 15.41 -2.34
N THR A 191 -31.47 15.04 -1.57
CA THR A 191 -32.84 15.49 -1.81
C THR A 191 -32.97 17.02 -1.76
N LYS A 192 -32.30 17.67 -0.81
CA LYS A 192 -32.30 19.13 -0.64
C LYS A 192 -31.50 19.90 -1.69
N ARG A 193 -30.44 19.30 -2.25
CA ARG A 193 -29.43 20.02 -3.08
C ARG A 193 -29.21 19.45 -4.48
N LYS A 194 -29.96 18.41 -4.90
CA LYS A 194 -29.81 17.76 -6.23
C LYS A 194 -29.98 18.70 -7.42
N ASN A 195 -30.74 19.78 -7.27
CA ASN A 195 -30.97 20.74 -8.33
C ASN A 195 -29.95 21.89 -8.21
N ASN A 196 -29.02 21.98 -9.16
CA ASN A 196 -27.97 23.00 -9.21
C ASN A 196 -27.16 23.09 -7.88
N PRO A 197 -26.40 22.05 -7.51
CA PRO A 197 -25.67 22.03 -6.25
C PRO A 197 -24.53 23.08 -6.25
N PRO A 198 -24.38 23.88 -5.17
CA PRO A 198 -23.22 24.74 -5.01
C PRO A 198 -21.96 23.90 -4.75
N ILE A 199 -20.79 24.48 -4.98
CA ILE A 199 -19.51 23.76 -4.95
C ILE A 199 -19.21 23.06 -3.62
N TRP A 200 -19.60 23.63 -2.48
CA TRP A 200 -19.36 23.00 -1.18
C TRP A 200 -20.10 21.64 -1.05
N VAL A 201 -21.28 21.50 -1.66
CA VAL A 201 -22.03 20.23 -1.69
C VAL A 201 -21.25 19.21 -2.51
N LEU A 202 -20.70 19.62 -3.65
CA LEU A 202 -19.90 18.74 -4.48
C LEU A 202 -18.61 18.34 -3.77
N ILE A 203 -17.88 19.28 -3.17
CA ILE A 203 -16.64 19.00 -2.41
C ILE A 203 -16.90 17.98 -1.29
N GLU A 204 -18.02 18.10 -0.56
CA GLU A 204 -18.41 17.13 0.46
C GLU A 204 -18.54 15.72 -0.14
N LEU A 205 -19.28 15.61 -1.24
CA LEU A 205 -19.62 14.34 -1.89
C LEU A 205 -18.56 13.80 -2.88
N MET A 206 -17.49 14.55 -3.12
CA MET A 206 -16.38 14.12 -3.97
C MET A 206 -15.66 12.94 -3.34
N SER A 207 -15.41 11.92 -4.15
CA SER A 207 -14.38 10.93 -3.84
C SER A 207 -13.00 11.56 -3.83
N PHE A 208 -12.02 10.92 -3.20
CA PHE A 208 -10.65 11.42 -3.17
C PHE A 208 -10.08 11.68 -4.58
N GLY A 209 -10.39 10.83 -5.57
CA GLY A 209 -9.95 11.05 -6.95
C GLY A 209 -10.59 12.28 -7.61
N GLU A 210 -11.84 12.61 -7.27
CA GLU A 210 -12.51 13.82 -7.75
C GLU A 210 -11.98 15.07 -7.04
N LEU A 211 -11.65 14.98 -5.76
CA LEU A 211 -10.98 16.05 -5.03
C LEU A 211 -9.62 16.39 -5.67
N ILE A 212 -8.82 15.38 -6.02
CA ILE A 212 -7.54 15.59 -6.72
C ILE A 212 -7.76 16.32 -8.03
N ARG A 213 -8.74 15.87 -8.83
CA ARG A 213 -9.06 16.51 -10.11
C ARG A 213 -9.60 17.93 -9.94
N PHE A 214 -10.32 18.20 -8.85
CA PHE A 214 -10.76 19.56 -8.52
C PHE A 214 -9.57 20.46 -8.13
N VAL A 215 -8.59 19.95 -7.38
CA VAL A 215 -7.34 20.67 -7.08
C VAL A 215 -6.55 20.97 -8.36
N GLU A 216 -6.48 20.02 -9.31
CA GLU A 216 -5.88 20.24 -10.64
C GLU A 216 -6.56 21.38 -11.37
N PHE A 217 -7.89 21.33 -11.52
CA PHE A 217 -8.69 22.40 -12.10
C PHE A 217 -8.42 23.76 -11.43
N TYR A 218 -8.49 23.79 -10.09
CA TYR A 218 -8.33 25.03 -9.33
C TYR A 218 -6.96 25.69 -9.59
N TYR A 219 -5.92 24.86 -9.71
CA TYR A 219 -4.56 25.32 -9.97
C TYR A 219 -4.35 25.74 -11.44
N ASP A 220 -4.78 24.91 -12.39
CA ASP A 220 -4.60 25.12 -13.83
C ASP A 220 -5.40 26.33 -14.32
N SER A 221 -6.65 26.49 -13.87
CA SER A 221 -7.54 27.61 -14.23
C SER A 221 -7.24 28.91 -13.49
N ASN A 222 -6.07 29.00 -12.83
CA ASN A 222 -5.58 30.20 -12.15
C ASN A 222 -6.55 30.80 -11.11
N LYS A 223 -7.21 29.95 -10.31
CA LYS A 223 -8.19 30.41 -9.32
C LYS A 223 -7.57 31.23 -8.19
N TYR A 224 -8.44 31.95 -7.47
CA TYR A 224 -8.06 32.80 -6.35
C TYR A 224 -7.18 32.05 -5.34
N ASN A 225 -6.04 32.63 -4.96
CA ASN A 225 -5.07 32.02 -4.04
C ASN A 225 -4.63 30.59 -4.39
N LYS A 226 -4.63 30.19 -5.67
CA LYS A 226 -4.24 28.84 -6.10
C LYS A 226 -2.89 28.35 -5.57
N LYS A 227 -1.95 29.26 -5.30
CA LYS A 227 -0.59 28.93 -4.84
C LYS A 227 -0.60 28.16 -3.51
N LEU A 228 -1.63 28.31 -2.69
CA LEU A 228 -1.86 27.50 -1.47
C LEU A 228 -2.00 26.00 -1.78
N PHE A 229 -2.41 25.65 -3.01
CA PHE A 229 -2.60 24.28 -3.46
C PHE A 229 -1.41 23.73 -4.26
N THR A 230 -0.28 24.46 -4.35
CA THR A 230 0.89 24.00 -5.12
C THR A 230 1.43 22.64 -4.65
N PRO A 231 1.64 22.41 -3.34
CA PRO A 231 2.08 21.10 -2.85
C PRO A 231 1.05 19.99 -3.18
N ALA A 232 -0.23 20.26 -2.95
CA ALA A 232 -1.33 19.35 -3.28
C ALA A 232 -1.38 18.99 -4.77
N PHE A 233 -1.30 19.98 -5.66
CA PHE A 233 -1.26 19.83 -7.11
C PHE A 233 -0.13 18.91 -7.57
N ILE A 234 1.07 19.08 -7.01
CA ILE A 234 2.25 18.29 -7.39
C ILE A 234 2.17 16.87 -6.84
N LEU A 235 1.74 16.72 -5.57
CA LEU A 235 2.01 15.50 -4.79
C LEU A 235 0.80 14.58 -4.58
N LEU A 236 -0.45 15.07 -4.65
CA LEU A 236 -1.63 14.27 -4.29
C LEU A 236 -1.78 13.00 -5.12
N LYS A 237 -1.44 13.04 -6.41
CA LYS A 237 -1.51 11.86 -7.30
C LYS A 237 -0.68 10.67 -6.80
N TYR A 238 0.41 10.93 -6.09
CA TYR A 238 1.24 9.89 -5.47
C TYR A 238 0.57 9.32 -4.21
N THR A 239 0.00 10.19 -3.37
CA THR A 239 -0.73 9.74 -2.16
C THR A 239 -1.95 8.89 -2.48
N LYS A 240 -2.63 9.15 -3.61
CA LYS A 240 -3.73 8.33 -4.12
C LYS A 240 -3.34 6.86 -4.28
N ASN A 241 -2.13 6.58 -4.77
CA ASN A 241 -1.67 5.21 -4.97
C ASN A 241 -1.61 4.44 -3.63
N LEU A 242 -1.11 5.08 -2.58
CA LEU A 242 -1.05 4.48 -1.24
C LEU A 242 -2.43 4.37 -0.61
N ARG A 243 -3.24 5.42 -0.67
CA ARG A 243 -4.61 5.44 -0.16
C ARG A 243 -5.42 4.30 -0.76
N ASP A 244 -5.45 4.17 -2.09
CA ASP A 244 -6.23 3.14 -2.76
C ASP A 244 -5.68 1.75 -2.47
N SER A 245 -4.35 1.60 -2.40
CA SER A 245 -3.74 0.32 -2.03
C SER A 245 -4.09 -0.08 -0.59
N ALA A 246 -4.08 0.87 0.35
CA ALA A 246 -4.45 0.63 1.74
C ALA A 246 -5.94 0.28 1.88
N ALA A 247 -6.83 1.05 1.25
CA ALA A 247 -8.28 0.85 1.30
C ALA A 247 -8.70 -0.49 0.67
N HIS A 248 -8.03 -0.91 -0.42
CA HIS A 248 -8.27 -2.20 -1.05
C HIS A 248 -7.42 -3.34 -0.49
N SER A 249 -6.76 -3.13 0.67
CA SER A 249 -5.96 -4.16 1.35
C SER A 249 -4.85 -4.80 0.49
N ARG A 250 -4.32 -4.04 -0.48
CA ARG A 250 -3.18 -4.44 -1.32
C ARG A 250 -1.88 -4.37 -0.51
N PRO A 251 -0.98 -5.37 -0.62
CA PRO A 251 0.30 -5.36 0.08
C PRO A 251 1.18 -4.15 -0.34
N LEU A 252 1.45 -3.26 0.61
CA LEU A 252 2.30 -2.07 0.45
C LEU A 252 3.79 -2.41 0.56
N LEU A 253 4.16 -3.39 1.37
CA LEU A 253 5.55 -3.83 1.52
C LEU A 253 6.00 -4.76 0.39
N LEU A 254 5.15 -5.03 -0.60
CA LEU A 254 5.52 -5.81 -1.78
C LEU A 254 6.54 -5.07 -2.65
N ASP A 255 7.65 -5.75 -2.96
CA ASP A 255 8.75 -5.22 -3.78
C ASP A 255 9.32 -3.90 -3.23
N VAL A 256 9.35 -3.74 -1.91
CA VAL A 256 9.81 -2.50 -1.25
C VAL A 256 11.34 -2.33 -1.31
N VAL A 257 12.07 -3.44 -1.51
CA VAL A 257 13.53 -3.43 -1.64
C VAL A 257 14.02 -3.08 -3.05
N LEU A 258 13.15 -3.15 -4.06
CA LEU A 258 13.53 -2.98 -5.46
C LEU A 258 13.67 -1.48 -5.82
N PRO A 259 14.80 -1.06 -6.40
CA PRO A 259 15.02 0.31 -6.80
C PRO A 259 14.39 0.62 -8.17
N LYS A 260 14.41 1.91 -8.56
CA LYS A 260 14.12 2.39 -9.94
C LYS A 260 12.74 1.99 -10.48
N GLN A 261 11.72 1.97 -9.62
CA GLN A 261 10.33 1.75 -10.05
C GLN A 261 9.72 3.01 -10.67
N ILE A 262 10.23 4.19 -10.30
CA ILE A 262 9.81 5.50 -10.81
C ILE A 262 11.00 6.47 -10.82
N THR A 263 10.82 7.61 -11.50
CA THR A 263 11.64 8.81 -11.29
C THR A 263 11.08 9.60 -10.11
N PRO A 264 11.83 9.77 -9.00
CA PRO A 264 11.37 10.53 -7.85
C PRO A 264 11.11 12.00 -8.16
N THR A 265 10.16 12.60 -7.45
CA THR A 265 10.02 14.05 -7.42
C THR A 265 11.20 14.71 -6.68
N GLN A 266 11.47 15.97 -7.03
CA GLN A 266 12.45 16.78 -6.31
C GLN A 266 12.05 16.96 -4.84
N ASN A 267 10.76 17.17 -4.56
CA ASN A 267 10.24 17.29 -3.18
C ASN A 267 10.57 16.05 -2.34
N ALA A 268 10.29 14.85 -2.83
CA ALA A 268 10.58 13.62 -2.10
C ALA A 268 12.09 13.40 -1.90
N THR A 269 12.90 13.73 -2.91
CA THR A 269 14.36 13.61 -2.83
C THR A 269 14.95 14.57 -1.80
N GLN A 270 14.51 15.83 -1.80
CA GLN A 270 14.95 16.85 -0.85
C GLN A 270 14.47 16.54 0.57
N TYR A 271 13.25 16.02 0.74
CA TYR A 271 12.77 15.59 2.05
C TYR A 271 13.62 14.47 2.63
N ALA A 272 13.94 13.45 1.83
CA ALA A 272 14.82 12.36 2.26
C ALA A 272 16.25 12.86 2.55
N GLU A 273 16.75 13.83 1.80
CA GLU A 273 18.04 14.48 2.07
C GLU A 273 18.07 15.20 3.41
N LYS A 274 17.05 16.02 3.70
CA LYS A 274 16.88 16.69 5.00
C LYS A 274 16.78 15.69 6.16
N ALA A 275 16.18 14.53 5.90
CA ALA A 275 16.11 13.42 6.85
C ALA A 275 17.46 12.68 7.07
N GLY A 276 18.56 13.09 6.42
CA GLY A 276 19.87 12.46 6.57
C GLY A 276 20.01 11.13 5.83
N VAL A 277 19.19 10.87 4.81
CA VAL A 277 19.33 9.70 3.93
C VAL A 277 20.45 9.98 2.94
N GLU A 278 21.42 9.07 2.80
CA GLU A 278 22.60 9.29 1.96
C GLU A 278 22.28 9.28 0.47
N LYS A 279 23.12 9.94 -0.34
CA LYS A 279 22.88 10.12 -1.79
C LYS A 279 22.62 8.80 -2.54
N LEU A 280 23.38 7.75 -2.25
CA LEU A 280 23.20 6.43 -2.88
C LEU A 280 21.90 5.76 -2.43
N GLU A 281 21.60 5.82 -1.13
CA GLU A 281 20.35 5.31 -0.57
C GLU A 281 19.14 6.03 -1.14
N ARG A 282 19.18 7.37 -1.26
CA ARG A 282 18.11 8.15 -1.90
C ARG A 282 17.88 7.70 -3.34
N ARG A 283 18.94 7.56 -4.13
CA ARG A 283 18.84 7.10 -5.53
C ARG A 283 18.16 5.73 -5.63
N ASN A 284 18.45 4.83 -4.71
CA ASN A 284 17.93 3.45 -4.78
C ASN A 284 16.55 3.30 -4.14
N LEU A 285 16.35 3.82 -2.93
CA LEU A 285 15.12 3.58 -2.15
C LEU A 285 14.05 4.63 -2.39
N VAL A 286 14.37 5.90 -2.61
CA VAL A 286 13.35 6.91 -2.94
C VAL A 286 12.83 6.71 -4.37
N SER A 287 13.55 5.99 -5.23
CA SER A 287 13.03 5.54 -6.55
C SER A 287 12.15 4.30 -6.47
N ASN A 288 11.96 3.71 -5.28
CA ASN A 288 10.88 2.76 -5.04
C ASN A 288 9.55 3.50 -4.96
N LYS A 289 8.54 3.05 -5.70
CA LYS A 289 7.25 3.75 -5.81
C LYS A 289 6.58 3.93 -4.45
N LYS A 290 6.62 2.92 -3.58
CA LYS A 290 5.90 2.94 -2.30
C LYS A 290 6.58 3.85 -1.29
N ILE A 291 7.92 3.85 -1.27
CA ILE A 291 8.71 4.75 -0.42
C ILE A 291 8.54 6.21 -0.88
N HIS A 292 8.60 6.46 -2.18
CA HIS A 292 8.33 7.78 -2.74
C HIS A 292 6.94 8.30 -2.36
N ASP A 293 5.90 7.50 -2.65
CA ASP A 293 4.52 7.91 -2.41
C ASP A 293 4.27 8.13 -0.91
N PHE A 294 4.97 7.40 -0.04
CA PHE A 294 4.93 7.58 1.41
C PHE A 294 5.53 8.92 1.82
N ILE A 295 6.71 9.27 1.29
CA ILE A 295 7.35 10.57 1.54
C ILE A 295 6.43 11.71 1.05
N CYS A 296 5.84 11.61 -0.14
CA CYS A 296 4.89 12.59 -0.65
C CYS A 296 3.69 12.79 0.29
N MET A 297 3.19 11.71 0.89
CA MET A 297 2.10 11.76 1.87
C MET A 297 2.51 12.48 3.15
N LEU A 298 3.72 12.21 3.68
CA LEU A 298 4.24 12.91 4.85
C LEU A 298 4.44 14.40 4.59
N ILE A 299 4.98 14.77 3.41
CA ILE A 299 5.12 16.18 3.00
C ILE A 299 3.76 16.89 3.01
N LEU A 300 2.73 16.27 2.41
CA LEU A 300 1.40 16.88 2.38
C LEU A 300 0.78 16.99 3.77
N HIS A 301 0.98 16.00 4.64
CA HIS A 301 0.48 16.06 6.01
C HIS A 301 1.18 17.16 6.82
N ASP A 302 2.51 17.26 6.72
CA ASP A 302 3.28 18.33 7.36
C ASP A 302 2.86 19.73 6.87
N GLU A 303 2.60 19.87 5.57
CA GLU A 303 2.22 21.15 4.96
C GLU A 303 0.83 21.60 5.38
N TYR A 304 -0.16 20.73 5.23
CA TYR A 304 -1.57 21.11 5.34
C TYR A 304 -2.11 21.01 6.76
N ILE A 305 -1.68 20.04 7.55
CA ILE A 305 -2.18 19.88 8.91
C ILE A 305 -1.53 20.94 9.79
N LYS A 306 -2.34 21.75 10.49
CA LYS A 306 -1.83 22.78 11.40
C LYS A 306 -1.83 22.36 12.86
N SER A 307 -2.60 21.33 13.21
CA SER A 307 -2.62 20.77 14.56
C SER A 307 -1.37 19.92 14.83
N ASP A 308 -0.51 20.41 15.74
CA ASP A 308 0.66 19.66 16.22
C ASP A 308 0.23 18.33 16.86
N ALA A 309 -0.87 18.31 17.62
CA ALA A 309 -1.38 17.09 18.24
C ALA A 309 -1.73 16.02 17.21
N MET A 310 -2.42 16.38 16.13
CA MET A 310 -2.77 15.43 15.06
C MET A 310 -1.52 14.86 14.37
N LYS A 311 -0.51 15.70 14.11
CA LYS A 311 0.77 15.25 13.56
C LYS A 311 1.50 14.31 14.51
N TYR A 312 1.53 14.65 15.79
CA TYR A 312 2.15 13.83 16.82
C TYR A 312 1.48 12.45 16.91
N ASP A 313 0.15 12.38 16.93
CA ASP A 313 -0.59 11.11 16.95
C ASP A 313 -0.23 10.22 15.76
N ARG A 314 -0.18 10.78 14.55
CA ARG A 314 0.23 10.05 13.34
C ARG A 314 1.69 9.61 13.41
N LYS A 315 2.59 10.45 13.95
CA LYS A 315 4.00 10.12 14.14
C LYS A 315 4.18 8.95 15.10
N ILE A 316 3.45 8.94 16.23
CA ILE A 316 3.49 7.84 17.21
C ILE A 316 2.98 6.54 16.59
N GLU A 317 1.87 6.57 15.85
CA GLU A 317 1.37 5.38 15.15
C GLU A 317 2.41 4.78 14.19
N LEU A 318 3.07 5.62 13.40
CA LEU A 318 4.14 5.18 12.50
C LEU A 318 5.39 4.70 13.27
N ALA A 319 5.73 5.36 14.39
CA ALA A 319 6.88 5.00 15.21
C ALA A 319 6.69 3.64 15.88
N ASN A 320 5.47 3.30 16.32
CA ASN A 320 5.14 1.98 16.88
C ASN A 320 5.35 0.86 15.85
N ILE A 321 5.11 1.12 14.57
CA ILE A 321 5.39 0.16 13.48
C ILE A 321 6.90 -0.06 13.35
N ILE A 322 7.69 1.02 13.38
CA ILE A 322 9.16 0.95 13.36
C ILE A 322 9.69 0.22 14.60
N GLU A 323 9.15 0.49 15.78
CA GLU A 323 9.56 -0.15 17.03
C GLU A 323 9.27 -1.66 17.00
N ARG A 324 8.16 -2.10 16.38
CA ARG A 324 7.88 -3.52 16.18
C ARG A 324 8.99 -4.21 15.39
N CYS A 325 9.47 -3.60 14.31
CA CYS A 325 10.58 -4.14 13.52
C CYS A 325 11.85 -4.31 14.38
N THR A 326 12.12 -3.36 15.28
CA THR A 326 13.24 -3.44 16.23
C THR A 326 13.07 -4.60 17.21
N LYS A 327 11.90 -4.70 17.86
CA LYS A 327 11.56 -5.77 18.83
C LYS A 327 11.65 -7.16 18.22
N ARG A 328 11.38 -7.28 16.91
CA ARG A 328 11.42 -8.54 16.15
C ARG A 328 12.63 -8.65 15.23
N SER A 329 13.69 -7.88 15.47
CA SER A 329 14.90 -7.82 14.63
C SER A 329 15.52 -9.18 14.30
N HIS A 330 15.40 -10.17 15.19
CA HIS A 330 15.85 -11.55 14.95
C HIS A 330 15.20 -12.21 13.73
N TYR A 331 13.97 -11.85 13.34
CA TYR A 331 13.32 -12.32 12.10
C TYR A 331 13.98 -11.76 10.83
N TYR A 332 14.66 -10.62 10.94
CA TYR A 332 15.22 -9.87 9.81
C TYR A 332 16.74 -10.05 9.67
N LYS A 333 17.40 -10.76 10.59
CA LYS A 333 18.87 -10.79 10.73
C LYS A 333 19.60 -11.13 9.42
N ASP A 334 19.01 -11.99 8.58
CA ASP A 334 19.58 -12.45 7.31
C ASP A 334 19.05 -11.67 6.09
N GLN A 335 18.36 -10.54 6.31
CA GLN A 335 17.65 -9.76 5.30
C GLN A 335 18.18 -8.34 5.19
N ALA A 336 19.43 -8.20 4.73
CA ALA A 336 20.13 -6.92 4.65
C ALA A 336 19.37 -5.81 3.89
N ASP A 337 18.70 -6.16 2.78
CA ASP A 337 17.91 -5.19 2.01
C ASP A 337 16.68 -4.68 2.77
N LEU A 338 15.98 -5.55 3.52
CA LEU A 338 14.85 -5.14 4.36
C LEU A 338 15.32 -4.28 5.53
N ILE A 339 16.45 -4.63 6.16
CA ILE A 339 17.08 -3.82 7.20
C ILE A 339 17.44 -2.43 6.66
N ARG A 340 17.97 -2.34 5.43
CA ARG A 340 18.27 -1.07 4.76
C ARG A 340 17.00 -0.22 4.58
N VAL A 341 15.93 -0.82 4.06
CA VAL A 341 14.63 -0.14 3.90
C VAL A 341 14.13 0.40 5.24
N TYR A 342 14.15 -0.43 6.28
CA TYR A 342 13.74 -0.05 7.62
C TYR A 342 14.54 1.16 8.16
N ARG A 343 15.87 1.15 8.04
CA ARG A 343 16.74 2.25 8.49
C ARG A 343 16.42 3.56 7.78
N VAL A 344 16.22 3.52 6.46
CA VAL A 344 15.86 4.70 5.67
C VAL A 344 14.47 5.24 6.04
N LEU A 345 13.48 4.36 6.21
CA LEU A 345 12.14 4.78 6.67
C LEU A 345 12.18 5.38 8.08
N SER A 346 13.03 4.86 8.96
CA SER A 346 13.22 5.40 10.31
C SER A 346 13.78 6.83 10.27
N LYS A 347 14.77 7.09 9.41
CA LYS A 347 15.31 8.44 9.18
C LYS A 347 14.23 9.40 8.65
N ILE A 348 13.50 8.98 7.62
CA ILE A 348 12.39 9.75 7.02
C ILE A 348 11.34 10.08 8.08
N LEU A 349 10.96 9.11 8.92
CA LEU A 349 9.97 9.32 9.97
C LEU A 349 10.49 10.20 11.11
N ALA A 350 11.78 10.13 11.43
CA ALA A 350 12.38 11.01 12.43
C ALA A 350 12.26 12.49 12.03
N ASN A 351 12.38 12.78 10.72
CA ASN A 351 12.22 14.10 10.11
C ASN A 351 10.75 14.57 10.02
N TYR A 352 9.78 13.64 9.99
CA TYR A 352 8.35 13.98 9.97
C TYR A 352 7.94 14.69 11.25
N HIS A 353 7.22 15.81 11.12
CA HIS A 353 6.84 16.66 12.24
C HIS A 353 8.05 17.03 13.14
N GLN A 354 9.20 17.36 12.55
CA GLN A 354 10.23 18.10 13.28
C GLN A 354 9.82 19.57 13.32
N LYS A 355 9.72 20.14 14.53
CA LYS A 355 9.63 21.58 14.68
C LYS A 355 10.95 22.16 14.15
N CYS A 356 10.87 22.90 13.04
CA CYS A 356 11.97 23.76 12.63
C CYS A 356 12.16 24.87 13.64
#